data_AF-A0A956YKZ9-F1
#
_entry.id   AF-A0A956YKZ9-F1
#
_cell.length_a   1.000
_cell.length_b   1.000
_cell.length_c   1.000
_cell.angle_alpha   90.00
_cell.angle_beta   90.00
_cell.angle_gamma   90.00
#
_symmetry.space_group_name_H-M   'P 1'
#
loop_
_entity.id
_entity.type
_entity.pdbx_description
1 polymer ?
#
loop_
_entity_poly.entity_id
_entity_poly.type
_entity_poly.pdbx_seq_one_letter_code
_entity_poly.pdbx_strand_id
1 'polypeptide(L)'
;MTVNKSEITAKLYDSRQQLMTFFEGLDDAAWATAVYDENTTWTITDILRHLVDSERGMTGMMAQWQQGNDPIPPDFDLARWNSRAIQKTAEKSPQELLHNMQENRASLLGFINTLQDEDWSKQGRHGSLRIMSIEEVCHLIANHEMDHLRVMQELLA
;
A
#
# COMPACT_ATOMS: atom_id res chain seq x y z
N MET A 1 20.48 -0.81 15.94
CA MET A 1 19.95 -2.10 15.43
C MET A 1 20.19 -2.09 13.93
N THR A 2 20.74 -3.16 13.37
CA THR A 2 20.95 -3.25 11.91
C THR A 2 19.63 -3.63 11.26
N VAL A 3 19.20 -2.86 10.28
CA VAL A 3 17.95 -3.11 9.55
C VAL A 3 18.08 -4.43 8.79
N ASN A 4 17.12 -5.33 8.95
CA ASN A 4 17.12 -6.62 8.27
C ASN A 4 16.31 -6.54 6.98
N LYS A 5 16.97 -6.11 5.90
CA LYS A 5 16.38 -6.05 4.55
C LYS A 5 15.70 -7.36 4.11
N SER A 6 16.27 -8.51 4.48
CA SER A 6 15.72 -9.81 4.10
C SER A 6 14.39 -10.11 4.78
N GLU A 7 14.26 -9.73 6.06
CA GLU A 7 13.04 -9.87 6.84
C GLU A 7 11.94 -8.94 6.33
N ILE A 8 12.28 -7.68 6.02
CA ILE A 8 11.35 -6.73 5.42
C ILE A 8 10.83 -7.26 4.08
N THR A 9 11.73 -7.75 3.23
CA THR A 9 11.38 -8.28 1.90
C THR A 9 10.51 -9.54 2.02
N ALA A 10 10.83 -10.44 2.95
CA ALA A 10 10.01 -11.62 3.22
C ALA A 10 8.61 -11.24 3.70
N LYS A 11 8.51 -10.31 4.65
CA LYS A 11 7.22 -9.83 5.16
C LYS A 11 6.35 -9.22 4.06
N LEU A 12 6.94 -8.39 3.19
CA LEU A 12 6.24 -7.84 2.03
C LEU A 12 5.76 -8.98 1.11
N TYR A 13 6.63 -9.94 0.78
CA TYR A 13 6.25 -11.08 -0.05
C TYR A 13 5.06 -11.85 0.54
N ASP A 14 5.15 -12.22 1.82
CA ASP A 14 4.13 -13.01 2.51
C ASP A 14 2.78 -12.28 2.61
N SER A 15 2.78 -10.96 2.89
CA SER A 15 1.53 -10.17 2.93
C SER A 15 0.85 -10.15 1.56
N ARG A 16 1.62 -9.97 0.49
CA ARG A 16 1.08 -9.93 -0.86
C ARG A 16 0.58 -11.29 -1.31
N GLN A 17 1.28 -12.38 -1.02
CA GLN A 17 0.82 -13.72 -1.41
C GLN A 17 -0.54 -14.04 -0.80
N GLN A 18 -0.74 -13.72 0.50
CA GLN A 18 -2.02 -13.92 1.18
C GLN A 18 -3.13 -13.07 0.55
N LEU A 19 -2.84 -11.78 0.30
CA LEU A 19 -3.81 -10.87 -0.29
C LEU A 19 -4.18 -11.26 -1.74
N MET A 20 -3.21 -11.68 -2.56
CA MET A 20 -3.47 -12.18 -3.91
C MET A 20 -4.29 -13.47 -3.90
N THR A 21 -3.97 -14.40 -3.01
CA THR A 21 -4.73 -15.66 -2.84
C THR A 21 -6.19 -15.36 -2.49
N PHE A 22 -6.43 -14.37 -1.63
CA PHE A 22 -7.78 -13.92 -1.31
C PHE A 22 -8.51 -13.39 -2.54
N PHE A 23 -7.91 -12.46 -3.29
CA PHE A 23 -8.53 -11.88 -4.49
C PHE A 23 -8.78 -12.90 -5.61
N GLU A 24 -7.87 -13.86 -5.80
CA GLU A 24 -8.01 -14.93 -6.80
C GLU A 24 -9.14 -15.91 -6.45
N GLY A 25 -9.50 -16.02 -5.16
CA GLY A 25 -10.59 -16.86 -4.68
C GLY A 25 -11.97 -16.20 -4.70
N LEU A 26 -12.07 -14.92 -5.06
CA LEU A 26 -13.35 -14.21 -5.09
C LEU A 26 -14.20 -14.62 -6.30
N ASP A 27 -15.51 -14.71 -6.09
CA ASP A 27 -16.47 -14.73 -7.18
C ASP A 27 -16.77 -13.31 -7.70
N ASP A 28 -17.42 -13.22 -8.87
CA ASP A 28 -17.72 -11.93 -9.51
C ASP A 28 -18.60 -11.02 -8.64
N ALA A 29 -19.45 -11.59 -7.77
CA ALA A 29 -20.37 -10.84 -6.93
C ALA A 29 -19.65 -10.20 -5.73
N ALA A 30 -18.65 -10.88 -5.16
CA ALA A 30 -17.91 -10.42 -3.99
C ALA A 30 -17.16 -9.10 -4.23
N TRP A 31 -16.73 -8.82 -5.48
CA TRP A 31 -16.06 -7.58 -5.83
C TRP A 31 -16.86 -6.31 -5.52
N ALA A 32 -18.19 -6.41 -5.53
CA ALA A 32 -19.11 -5.32 -5.23
C ALA A 32 -19.57 -5.27 -3.77
N THR A 33 -19.12 -6.21 -2.92
CA THR A 33 -19.48 -6.25 -1.50
C THR A 33 -18.97 -5.00 -0.78
N ALA A 34 -19.87 -4.35 -0.04
CA ALA A 34 -19.57 -3.18 0.75
C ALA A 34 -18.85 -3.57 2.06
N VAL A 35 -17.70 -2.95 2.29
CA VAL A 35 -16.80 -3.10 3.43
C VAL A 35 -16.75 -1.77 4.17
N TYR A 36 -16.96 -1.78 5.48
CA TYR A 36 -16.73 -0.61 6.32
C TYR A 36 -15.28 -0.62 6.82
N ASP A 37 -14.47 0.32 6.35
CA ASP A 37 -13.07 0.44 6.71
C ASP A 37 -12.62 1.92 6.67
N GLU A 38 -11.59 2.27 7.44
CA GLU A 38 -11.04 3.63 7.53
C GLU A 38 -12.09 4.74 7.76
N ASN A 39 -13.16 4.44 8.52
CA ASN A 39 -14.31 5.31 8.78
C ASN A 39 -15.16 5.66 7.54
N THR A 40 -15.10 4.85 6.50
CA THR A 40 -15.89 4.99 5.28
C THR A 40 -16.40 3.63 4.80
N THR A 41 -17.31 3.61 3.83
CA THR A 41 -17.74 2.38 3.18
C THR A 41 -17.17 2.33 1.78
N TRP A 42 -16.48 1.24 1.47
CA TRP A 42 -15.82 0.95 0.20
C TRP A 42 -16.29 -0.40 -0.33
N THR A 43 -16.26 -0.64 -1.63
CA THR A 43 -16.36 -2.01 -2.14
C THR A 43 -15.03 -2.74 -1.98
N ILE A 44 -15.01 -4.07 -2.06
CA ILE A 44 -13.75 -4.84 -2.16
C ILE A 44 -12.88 -4.33 -3.32
N THR A 45 -13.51 -3.95 -4.45
CA THR A 45 -12.78 -3.35 -5.58
C THR A 45 -12.17 -1.99 -5.20
N ASP A 46 -12.85 -1.18 -4.39
CA ASP A 46 -12.32 0.11 -3.94
C ASP A 46 -11.17 -0.05 -2.93
N ILE A 47 -11.20 -1.09 -2.09
CA ILE A 47 -10.05 -1.46 -1.25
C ILE A 47 -8.86 -1.83 -2.13
N LEU A 48 -9.05 -2.64 -3.18
CA LEU A 48 -7.97 -2.96 -4.11
C LEU A 48 -7.42 -1.68 -4.80
N ARG A 49 -8.28 -0.76 -5.23
CA ARG A 49 -7.85 0.55 -5.77
C ARG A 49 -7.02 1.34 -4.76
N HIS A 50 -7.47 1.39 -3.52
CA HIS A 50 -6.79 2.06 -2.41
C HIS A 50 -5.40 1.47 -2.15
N LEU A 51 -5.28 0.14 -2.07
CA LEU A 51 -4.01 -0.55 -1.84
C LEU A 51 -3.02 -0.32 -3.01
N VAL A 52 -3.51 -0.38 -4.26
CA VAL A 52 -2.71 -0.07 -5.46
C VAL A 52 -2.19 1.37 -5.41
N ASP A 53 -3.03 2.36 -5.11
CA ASP A 53 -2.59 3.75 -5.07
C ASP A 53 -1.63 4.01 -3.89
N SER A 54 -1.93 3.45 -2.72
CA SER A 54 -1.18 3.62 -1.49
C SER A 54 0.26 3.08 -1.60
N GLU A 55 0.47 1.85 -2.09
CA GLU A 55 1.82 1.30 -2.25
C GLU A 55 2.64 2.11 -3.26
N ARG A 56 2.02 2.54 -4.37
CA ARG A 56 2.66 3.40 -5.38
C ARG A 56 3.07 4.75 -4.77
N GLY A 57 2.16 5.40 -4.04
CA GLY A 57 2.40 6.68 -3.39
C GLY A 57 3.51 6.60 -2.35
N MET A 58 3.46 5.57 -1.48
CA MET A 58 4.48 5.35 -0.45
C MET A 58 5.86 5.05 -1.07
N THR A 59 5.93 4.25 -2.14
CA THR A 59 7.19 3.97 -2.83
C THR A 59 7.81 5.24 -3.42
N GLY A 60 7.03 6.05 -4.13
CA GLY A 60 7.51 7.32 -4.70
C GLY A 60 7.93 8.33 -3.63
N MET A 61 7.19 8.38 -2.52
CA MET A 61 7.50 9.21 -1.37
C MET A 61 8.83 8.81 -0.70
N MET A 62 9.04 7.51 -0.43
CA MET A 62 10.31 7.03 0.13
C MET A 62 11.49 7.31 -0.80
N ALA A 63 11.31 7.20 -2.12
CA ALA A 63 12.35 7.56 -3.08
C ALA A 63 12.73 9.04 -3.06
N GLN A 64 11.79 9.94 -2.72
CA GLN A 64 12.09 11.36 -2.49
C GLN A 64 12.85 11.57 -1.17
N TRP A 65 12.47 10.86 -0.10
CA TRP A 65 13.19 10.92 1.17
C TRP A 65 14.64 10.43 1.04
N GLN A 66 14.87 9.37 0.24
CA GLN A 66 16.22 8.88 -0.07
C GLN A 66 17.10 10.00 -0.66
N GLN A 67 16.52 10.90 -1.44
CA GLN A 67 17.21 12.05 -2.06
C GLN A 67 17.27 13.29 -1.16
N GLY A 68 16.72 13.23 0.05
CA GLY A 68 16.66 14.36 0.99
C GLY A 68 15.52 15.35 0.72
N ASN A 69 14.54 14.97 -0.11
CA ASN A 69 13.35 15.77 -0.39
C ASN A 69 12.19 15.39 0.53
N ASP A 70 11.26 16.31 0.76
CA ASP A 70 10.04 16.09 1.55
C ASP A 70 8.80 16.44 0.70
N PRO A 71 8.22 15.47 -0.03
CA PRO A 71 7.23 15.76 -1.08
C PRO A 71 5.80 15.95 -0.55
N ILE A 72 5.53 15.57 0.71
CA ILE A 72 4.18 15.63 1.27
C ILE A 72 4.01 16.96 1.99
N PRO A 73 3.07 17.83 1.61
CA PRO A 73 2.90 19.11 2.29
C PRO A 73 2.31 18.93 3.70
N PRO A 74 2.52 19.89 4.63
CA PRO A 74 2.05 19.78 6.01
C PRO A 74 0.52 19.79 6.15
N ASP A 75 -0.20 20.30 5.16
CA ASP A 75 -1.66 20.34 5.05
C ASP A 75 -2.22 19.24 4.14
N PHE A 76 -1.45 18.18 3.89
CA PHE A 76 -1.89 17.06 3.07
C PHE A 76 -3.17 16.42 3.63
N ASP A 77 -4.18 16.33 2.76
CA ASP A 77 -5.48 15.75 3.07
C ASP A 77 -5.55 14.33 2.50
N LEU A 78 -5.23 13.35 3.35
CA LEU A 78 -5.21 11.93 3.00
C LEU A 78 -6.60 11.42 2.58
N ALA A 79 -7.66 11.84 3.26
CA ALA A 79 -9.02 11.40 2.94
C ALA A 79 -9.44 11.88 1.53
N ARG A 80 -9.15 13.14 1.20
CA ARG A 80 -9.38 13.69 -0.14
C ARG A 80 -8.52 13.00 -1.20
N TRP A 81 -7.28 12.65 -0.87
CA TRP A 81 -6.40 11.91 -1.78
C TRP A 81 -6.98 10.53 -2.10
N ASN A 82 -7.30 9.73 -1.08
CA ASN A 82 -7.84 8.37 -1.24
C ASN A 82 -9.15 8.39 -2.06
N SER A 83 -10.07 9.31 -1.73
CA SER A 83 -11.32 9.48 -2.50
C SER A 83 -11.07 9.79 -3.98
N ARG A 84 -10.10 10.66 -4.29
CA ARG A 84 -9.74 10.98 -5.67
C ARG A 84 -9.03 9.82 -6.37
N ALA A 85 -8.23 9.03 -5.67
CA ALA A 85 -7.55 7.86 -6.23
C ALA A 85 -8.57 6.79 -6.68
N ILE A 86 -9.57 6.53 -5.85
CA ILE A 86 -10.69 5.63 -6.18
C ILE A 86 -11.43 6.16 -7.42
N GLN A 87 -11.81 7.44 -7.45
CA GLN A 87 -12.49 8.03 -8.60
C GLN A 87 -11.70 7.93 -9.91
N LYS A 88 -10.39 8.22 -9.87
CA LYS A 88 -9.51 8.17 -11.04
C LYS A 88 -9.33 6.76 -11.61
N THR A 89 -9.60 5.74 -10.81
CA THR A 89 -9.43 4.33 -11.18
C THR A 89 -10.75 3.58 -11.28
N ALA A 90 -11.88 4.30 -11.28
CA ALA A 90 -13.22 3.71 -11.33
C ALA A 90 -13.47 2.85 -12.56
N GLU A 91 -12.87 3.20 -13.71
CA GLU A 91 -13.01 2.44 -14.96
C GLU A 91 -12.11 1.20 -15.04
N LYS A 92 -11.15 1.04 -14.14
CA LYS A 92 -10.27 -0.13 -14.13
C LYS A 92 -11.00 -1.35 -13.59
N SER A 93 -10.86 -2.46 -14.30
CA SER A 93 -11.31 -3.78 -13.87
C SER A 93 -10.47 -4.31 -12.69
N PRO A 94 -11.01 -5.23 -11.88
CA PRO A 94 -10.22 -5.94 -10.86
C PRO A 94 -8.94 -6.56 -11.41
N GLN A 95 -8.97 -7.16 -12.59
CA GLN A 95 -7.82 -7.80 -13.21
C GLN A 95 -6.71 -6.79 -13.57
N GLU A 96 -7.08 -5.63 -14.13
CA GLU A 96 -6.12 -4.55 -14.37
C GLU A 96 -5.53 -4.01 -13.07
N LEU A 97 -6.34 -3.90 -12.00
CA LEU A 97 -5.87 -3.45 -10.70
C LEU A 97 -4.90 -4.44 -10.05
N LEU A 98 -5.18 -5.75 -10.11
CA LEU A 98 -4.28 -6.80 -9.65
C LEU A 98 -2.94 -6.77 -10.40
N HIS A 99 -2.98 -6.53 -11.72
CA HIS A 99 -1.76 -6.34 -12.50
C HIS A 99 -0.94 -5.12 -12.03
N ASN A 100 -1.59 -3.95 -11.85
CA ASN A 100 -0.91 -2.76 -11.32
C ASN A 100 -0.33 -3.02 -9.92
N MET A 101 -1.01 -3.83 -9.10
CA MET A 101 -0.54 -4.21 -7.78
C MET A 101 0.78 -4.98 -7.87
N GLN A 102 0.90 -5.94 -8.79
CA GLN A 102 2.14 -6.67 -9.05
C GLN A 102 3.28 -5.75 -9.51
N GLU A 103 3.00 -4.82 -10.42
CA GLU A 103 3.98 -3.82 -10.91
C GLU A 103 4.47 -2.91 -9.79
N ASN A 104 3.57 -2.46 -8.91
CA ASN A 104 3.93 -1.66 -7.74
C ASN A 104 4.90 -2.41 -6.83
N ARG A 105 4.68 -3.71 -6.60
CA ARG A 105 5.58 -4.49 -5.74
C ARG A 105 6.94 -4.68 -6.36
N ALA A 106 7.00 -4.95 -7.66
CA ALA A 106 8.27 -5.00 -8.38
C ALA A 106 9.03 -3.66 -8.26
N SER A 107 8.30 -2.54 -8.34
CA SER A 107 8.86 -1.19 -8.18
C SER A 107 9.39 -0.95 -6.76
N LEU A 108 8.61 -1.32 -5.72
CA LEU A 108 9.02 -1.23 -4.32
C LEU A 108 10.28 -2.06 -4.04
N LEU A 109 10.32 -3.30 -4.51
CA LEU A 109 11.50 -4.17 -4.34
C LEU A 109 12.70 -3.66 -5.13
N GLY A 110 12.48 -3.11 -6.32
CA GLY A 110 13.51 -2.41 -7.10
C GLY A 110 14.10 -1.23 -6.33
N PHE A 111 13.24 -0.41 -5.71
CA PHE A 111 13.66 0.68 -4.82
C PHE A 111 14.42 0.19 -3.59
N ILE A 112 13.90 -0.82 -2.87
CA ILE A 112 14.58 -1.43 -1.72
C ILE A 112 15.97 -1.98 -2.10
N ASN A 113 16.16 -2.36 -3.36
CA ASN A 113 17.46 -2.79 -3.89
C ASN A 113 18.48 -1.68 -4.12
N THR A 114 18.07 -0.42 -4.18
CA THR A 114 18.99 0.73 -4.29
C THR A 114 19.45 1.25 -2.93
N LEU A 115 18.72 0.96 -1.85
CA LEU A 115 18.98 1.46 -0.50
C LEU A 115 20.34 1.00 0.03
N GLN A 116 21.12 1.97 0.52
CA GLN A 116 22.28 1.72 1.39
C GLN A 116 21.84 1.61 2.85
N ASP A 117 22.73 1.13 3.72
CA ASP A 117 22.42 0.91 5.15
C ASP A 117 21.94 2.20 5.85
N GLU A 118 22.51 3.34 5.51
CA GLU A 118 22.13 4.63 6.09
C GLU A 118 20.76 5.13 5.58
N ASP A 119 20.35 4.71 4.38
CA ASP A 119 19.10 5.17 3.77
C ASP A 119 17.88 4.73 4.57
N TRP A 120 17.92 3.54 5.19
CA TRP A 120 16.79 3.01 5.96
C TRP A 120 16.33 3.94 7.09
N SER A 121 17.27 4.71 7.65
CA SER A 121 17.01 5.67 8.72
C SER A 121 16.53 7.04 8.23
N LYS A 122 16.56 7.31 6.91
CA LYS A 122 16.05 8.57 6.35
C LYS A 122 14.56 8.68 6.59
N GLN A 123 14.12 9.88 6.95
CA GLN A 123 12.76 10.16 7.37
C GLN A 123 12.13 11.26 6.53
N GLY A 124 10.81 11.24 6.46
CA GLY A 124 10.01 12.35 5.97
C GLY A 124 8.57 12.21 6.39
N ARG A 125 7.72 13.10 5.86
CA ARG A 125 6.30 13.13 6.21
C ARG A 125 5.51 12.12 5.39
N HIS A 126 4.94 11.13 6.05
CA HIS A 126 3.98 10.19 5.47
C HIS A 126 2.65 10.89 5.16
N GLY A 127 1.83 10.33 4.26
CA GLY A 127 0.48 10.84 3.94
C GLY A 127 -0.44 10.97 5.16
N SER A 128 -0.21 10.20 6.23
CA SER A 128 -0.90 10.35 7.51
C SER A 128 -0.37 11.51 8.38
N LEU A 129 0.50 12.37 7.83
CA LEU A 129 1.24 13.45 8.50
C LEU A 129 2.22 13.03 9.59
N ARG A 130 2.40 11.72 9.81
CA ARG A 130 3.42 11.19 10.72
C ARG A 130 4.80 11.31 10.08
N ILE A 131 5.81 11.62 10.89
CA ILE A 131 7.20 11.46 10.45
C ILE A 131 7.58 10.00 10.61
N MET A 132 8.05 9.38 9.53
CA MET A 132 8.39 7.95 9.50
C MET A 132 9.70 7.75 8.75
N SER A 133 10.44 6.70 9.08
CA SER A 133 11.60 6.23 8.32
C SER A 133 11.19 5.38 7.12
N ILE A 134 12.11 5.18 6.18
CA ILE A 134 11.93 4.25 5.05
C ILE A 134 11.64 2.83 5.56
N GLU A 135 12.35 2.38 6.60
CA GLU A 135 12.10 1.08 7.25
C GLU A 135 10.66 0.97 7.78
N GLU A 136 10.20 1.98 8.53
CA GLU A 136 8.86 2.01 9.11
C GLU A 136 7.78 1.97 8.02
N VAL A 137 7.99 2.65 6.90
CA VAL A 137 7.03 2.64 5.78
C VAL A 137 7.01 1.29 5.06
N CYS A 138 8.15 0.61 4.90
CA CYS A 138 8.16 -0.74 4.33
C CYS A 138 7.35 -1.73 5.19
N HIS A 139 7.48 -1.65 6.51
CA HIS A 139 6.64 -2.44 7.41
C HIS A 139 5.17 -2.01 7.39
N LEU A 140 4.91 -0.71 7.28
CA LEU A 140 3.55 -0.17 7.15
C LEU A 140 2.84 -0.73 5.92
N ILE A 141 3.51 -0.79 4.76
CA ILE A 141 2.93 -1.35 3.53
C ILE A 141 2.42 -2.79 3.76
N ALA A 142 3.25 -3.66 4.33
CA ALA A 142 2.87 -5.04 4.59
C ALA A 142 1.74 -5.15 5.62
N ASN A 143 1.79 -4.38 6.70
CA ASN A 143 0.74 -4.37 7.73
C ASN A 143 -0.58 -3.87 7.16
N HIS A 144 -0.54 -2.81 6.34
CA HIS A 144 -1.71 -2.21 5.71
C HIS A 144 -2.43 -3.21 4.80
N GLU A 145 -1.70 -3.97 3.97
CA GLU A 145 -2.30 -5.05 3.18
C GLU A 145 -3.00 -6.10 4.06
N MET A 146 -2.38 -6.49 5.17
CA MET A 146 -2.93 -7.51 6.07
C MET A 146 -4.12 -7.01 6.90
N ASP A 147 -4.13 -5.73 7.29
CA ASP A 147 -5.24 -5.11 8.00
C ASP A 147 -6.50 -5.09 7.12
N HIS A 148 -6.37 -4.61 5.88
CA HIS A 148 -7.45 -4.64 4.88
C HIS A 148 -7.90 -6.07 4.56
N LEU A 149 -6.95 -7.00 4.38
CA LEU A 149 -7.27 -8.41 4.15
C LEU A 149 -8.13 -8.99 5.27
N ARG A 150 -7.76 -8.75 6.53
CA ARG A 150 -8.48 -9.25 7.69
C ARG A 150 -9.92 -8.74 7.73
N VAL A 151 -10.13 -7.45 7.49
CA VAL A 151 -11.47 -6.85 7.46
C VAL A 151 -12.33 -7.49 6.35
N MET A 152 -11.76 -7.69 5.16
CA MET A 152 -12.48 -8.33 4.05
C MET A 152 -12.80 -9.82 4.33
N GLN A 153 -11.88 -10.55 4.95
CA GLN A 153 -12.10 -11.96 5.34
C GLN A 153 -13.17 -12.09 6.42
N GLU A 154 -13.12 -11.26 7.46
CA GLU A 154 -14.12 -11.23 8.54
C GLU A 154 -15.54 -10.94 8.00
N LEU A 155 -15.63 -10.15 6.92
CA LEU A 155 -16.91 -9.84 6.27
C LEU A 155 -17.48 -10.98 5.43
N LEU A 156 -16.62 -11.78 4.79
CA LEU A 156 -17.03 -12.86 3.87
C LEU A 156 -17.12 -14.26 4.54
N ALA A 157 -16.76 -14.36 5.83
CA ALA A 157 -16.85 -15.59 6.62
C ALA A 157 -18.30 -15.92 7.03
#